data_AF-A0A962A1L6-F1
#
_entry.id   AF-A0A962A1L6-F1
#
_cell.length_a   1.000
_cell.length_b   1.000
_cell.length_c   1.000
_cell.angle_alpha   90.00
_cell.angle_beta   90.00
_cell.angle_gamma   90.00
#
_symmetry.space_group_name_H-M   'P 1'
#
loop_
_entity.id
_entity.type
_entity.pdbx_description
1 polymer ?
#
loop_
_entity_poly.entity_id
_entity_poly.type
_entity_poly.pdbx_seq_one_letter_code
_entity_poly.pdbx_strand_id
1 'polypeptide(L)'
;MFRLFLLFLCFAFVFILPAQAQPEDGPFFSGAYLLELCKKDGGGGEKVKRGHTACQAYIAGVIDYHDLLRSLGTSPSVDMCVPNTAKTSDLQNIVLAYLEKNAQHDPFSAAPAVALALFEVYPCPKKKTSQKKKKK
;
A
#
# COMPACT_ATOMS: atom_id res chain seq x y z
N MET A 1 -33.99 -51.35 -8.49
CA MET A 1 -33.80 -50.30 -7.45
C MET A 1 -32.33 -50.10 -7.07
N PHE A 2 -31.50 -51.15 -6.95
CA PHE A 2 -30.07 -51.03 -6.57
C PHE A 2 -29.19 -50.23 -7.57
N ARG A 3 -29.50 -50.28 -8.87
CA ARG A 3 -28.77 -49.52 -9.92
C ARG A 3 -28.97 -48.00 -9.86
N LEU A 4 -30.08 -47.51 -9.31
CA LEU A 4 -30.36 -46.07 -9.19
C LEU A 4 -29.61 -45.46 -7.98
N PHE A 5 -29.34 -46.27 -6.96
CA PHE A 5 -28.62 -45.86 -5.74
C PHE A 5 -27.12 -45.64 -6.00
N LEU A 6 -26.52 -46.45 -6.89
CA LEU A 6 -25.12 -46.31 -7.31
C LEU A 6 -24.84 -45.04 -8.12
N LEU A 7 -25.82 -44.58 -8.93
CA LEU A 7 -25.69 -43.32 -9.68
C LEU A 7 -25.75 -42.08 -8.77
N PHE A 8 -26.52 -42.14 -7.68
CA PHE A 8 -26.59 -41.06 -6.70
C PHE A 8 -25.28 -40.91 -5.89
N LEU A 9 -24.59 -42.02 -5.60
CA LEU A 9 -23.32 -42.02 -4.88
C LEU A 9 -22.16 -41.42 -5.68
N CYS A 10 -22.14 -41.59 -7.00
CA CYS A 10 -21.14 -40.94 -7.87
C CYS A 10 -21.39 -39.44 -8.03
N PHE A 11 -22.65 -38.98 -8.01
CA PHE A 11 -22.96 -37.54 -8.14
C PHE A 11 -22.60 -36.74 -6.88
N ALA A 12 -22.65 -37.37 -5.71
CA ALA A 12 -22.25 -36.75 -4.44
C ALA A 12 -20.73 -36.53 -4.31
N PHE A 13 -19.90 -37.29 -5.05
CA PHE A 13 -18.43 -37.17 -4.97
C PHE A 13 -17.85 -36.01 -5.80
N VAL A 14 -18.61 -35.47 -6.77
CA VAL A 14 -18.15 -34.35 -7.62
C VAL A 14 -18.21 -33.00 -6.89
N PHE A 15 -18.99 -32.89 -5.80
CA PHE A 15 -19.15 -31.64 -5.04
C PHE A 15 -18.15 -31.46 -3.89
N ILE A 16 -17.21 -32.38 -3.68
CA ILE A 16 -16.16 -32.27 -2.64
C ILE A 16 -14.81 -31.89 -3.26
N LEU A 17 -14.82 -31.13 -4.36
CA LEU A 17 -13.60 -30.46 -4.78
C LEU A 17 -13.33 -29.33 -3.77
N PRO A 18 -12.15 -29.29 -3.13
CA PRO A 18 -11.79 -28.16 -2.30
C PRO A 18 -11.84 -26.93 -3.21
N ALA A 19 -12.67 -25.94 -2.85
CA ALA A 19 -12.58 -24.62 -3.45
C ALA A 19 -11.13 -24.17 -3.22
N GLN A 20 -10.32 -24.16 -4.28
CA GLN A 20 -8.99 -23.59 -4.19
C GLN A 20 -9.20 -22.12 -3.85
N ALA A 21 -8.87 -21.76 -2.60
CA ALA A 21 -8.78 -20.38 -2.18
C ALA A 21 -7.91 -19.68 -3.22
N GLN A 22 -8.53 -18.78 -3.99
CA GLN A 22 -7.77 -17.91 -4.88
C GLN A 22 -6.73 -17.20 -3.99
N PRO A 23 -5.49 -17.01 -4.46
CA PRO A 23 -4.58 -16.13 -3.76
C PRO A 23 -5.34 -14.83 -3.47
N GLU A 24 -5.31 -14.37 -2.22
CA GLU A 24 -5.96 -13.13 -1.80
C GLU A 24 -5.20 -11.92 -2.38
N ASP A 25 -5.09 -11.86 -3.70
CA ASP A 25 -4.63 -10.72 -4.46
C ASP A 25 -5.77 -9.71 -4.45
N GLY A 26 -5.92 -9.02 -3.31
CA GLY A 26 -6.80 -7.86 -3.22
C GLY A 26 -6.44 -6.85 -4.32
N PRO A 27 -7.39 -6.00 -4.75
CA PRO A 27 -7.17 -5.08 -5.88
C PRO A 27 -6.12 -3.98 -5.61
N PHE A 28 -5.51 -3.95 -4.43
CA PHE A 28 -4.59 -2.91 -3.97
C PHE A 28 -3.25 -3.51 -3.57
N PHE A 29 -2.17 -2.72 -3.73
CA PHE A 29 -0.88 -3.07 -3.17
C PHE A 29 -0.97 -3.16 -1.64
N SER A 30 -0.65 -4.33 -1.09
CA SER A 30 -0.47 -4.50 0.34
C SER A 30 0.88 -3.94 0.80
N GLY A 31 1.03 -3.66 2.10
CA GLY A 31 2.31 -3.25 2.69
C GLY A 31 3.42 -4.27 2.41
N ALA A 32 3.11 -5.57 2.58
CA ALA A 32 4.06 -6.65 2.32
C ALA A 32 4.47 -6.73 0.85
N TYR A 33 3.52 -6.55 -0.07
CA TYR A 33 3.83 -6.61 -1.50
C TYR A 33 4.65 -5.38 -1.94
N LEU A 34 4.30 -4.18 -1.47
CA LEU A 34 5.09 -2.98 -1.74
C LEU A 34 6.51 -3.12 -1.19
N LEU A 35 6.67 -3.68 0.02
CA LEU A 35 7.97 -3.99 0.61
C LEU A 35 8.82 -4.87 -0.31
N GLU A 36 8.26 -5.97 -0.83
CA GLU A 36 8.99 -6.84 -1.77
C GLU A 36 9.39 -6.12 -3.07
N LEU A 37 8.54 -5.23 -3.61
CA LEU A 37 8.88 -4.45 -4.81
C LEU A 37 10.00 -3.43 -4.56
N CYS A 38 10.00 -2.81 -3.39
CA CYS A 38 10.99 -1.79 -3.03
C CYS A 38 12.36 -2.37 -2.66
N LYS A 39 12.42 -3.66 -2.29
CA LYS A 39 13.66 -4.33 -1.85
C LYS A 39 14.75 -4.35 -2.94
N LYS A 40 15.98 -4.33 -2.45
CA LYS A 40 17.19 -4.48 -3.26
C LYS A 40 17.78 -5.87 -3.10
N ASP A 41 18.48 -6.36 -4.11
CA ASP A 41 19.32 -7.54 -4.00
C ASP A 41 20.64 -7.22 -3.26
N GLY A 42 21.47 -8.24 -3.03
CA GLY A 42 22.76 -8.07 -2.35
C GLY A 42 23.79 -7.20 -3.10
N GLY A 43 23.56 -6.94 -4.40
CA GLY A 43 24.36 -6.04 -5.23
C GLY A 43 23.79 -4.62 -5.32
N GLY A 44 22.68 -4.33 -4.63
CA GLY A 44 21.98 -3.03 -4.70
C GLY A 44 21.04 -2.88 -5.89
N GLY A 45 20.90 -3.90 -6.73
CA GLY A 45 19.93 -3.99 -7.83
C GLY A 45 18.52 -4.26 -7.32
N GLU A 46 17.57 -4.40 -8.23
CA GLU A 46 16.18 -4.74 -7.87
C GLU A 46 16.03 -6.24 -7.56
N LYS A 47 15.40 -6.57 -6.43
CA LYS A 47 15.14 -7.97 -6.06
C LYS A 47 14.05 -8.58 -6.95
N VAL A 48 13.01 -7.79 -7.25
CA VAL A 48 11.93 -8.14 -8.16
C VAL A 48 12.17 -7.41 -9.48
N LYS A 49 12.03 -8.10 -10.61
CA LYS A 49 12.18 -7.50 -11.94
C LYS A 49 11.18 -6.35 -12.12
N ARG A 50 11.67 -5.15 -12.47
CA ARG A 50 10.95 -3.87 -12.52
C ARG A 50 10.33 -3.45 -11.18
N GLY A 51 10.79 -4.02 -10.06
CA GLY A 51 10.26 -3.77 -8.73
C GLY A 51 10.50 -2.33 -8.30
N HIS A 52 11.68 -1.77 -8.58
CA HIS A 52 11.98 -0.37 -8.22
C HIS A 52 11.08 0.60 -8.97
N THR A 53 10.86 0.38 -10.28
CA THR A 53 9.95 1.22 -11.06
C THR A 53 8.51 1.14 -10.52
N ALA A 54 8.03 -0.07 -10.21
CA ALA A 54 6.69 -0.25 -9.66
C ALA A 54 6.53 0.39 -8.27
N CYS A 55 7.50 0.18 -7.38
CA CYS A 55 7.55 0.80 -6.05
C CYS A 55 7.56 2.34 -6.15
N GLN A 56 8.44 2.91 -6.96
CA GLN A 56 8.54 4.37 -7.14
C GLN A 56 7.26 4.96 -7.75
N ALA A 57 6.65 4.30 -8.73
CA ALA A 57 5.40 4.76 -9.32
C ALA A 57 4.24 4.74 -8.31
N TYR A 58 4.17 3.70 -7.47
CA TYR A 58 3.17 3.63 -6.41
C TYR A 58 3.35 4.76 -5.39
N ILE A 59 4.59 5.00 -4.94
CA ILE A 59 4.90 6.10 -4.01
C ILE A 59 4.53 7.45 -4.62
N ALA A 60 4.87 7.68 -5.90
CA ALA A 60 4.49 8.91 -6.60
C ALA A 60 2.97 9.08 -6.65
N GLY A 61 2.21 8.03 -6.94
CA GLY A 61 0.75 8.08 -6.92
C GLY A 61 0.16 8.44 -5.56
N VAL A 62 0.74 7.94 -4.46
CA VAL A 62 0.33 8.33 -3.09
C VAL A 62 0.64 9.81 -2.83
N ILE A 63 1.79 10.31 -3.27
CA ILE A 63 2.16 11.72 -3.15
C ILE A 63 1.19 12.61 -3.93
N ASP A 64 0.95 12.30 -5.21
CA ASP A 64 0.06 13.08 -6.08
C ASP A 64 -1.37 13.13 -5.52
N TYR A 65 -1.88 11.99 -5.04
CA TYR A 65 -3.20 11.93 -4.41
C TYR A 65 -3.25 12.74 -3.11
N HIS A 66 -2.21 12.68 -2.29
CA HIS A 66 -2.13 13.45 -1.06
C HIS A 66 -2.07 14.97 -1.36
N ASP A 67 -1.30 15.40 -2.35
CA ASP A 67 -1.24 16.80 -2.77
C ASP A 67 -2.57 17.30 -3.34
N LEU A 68 -3.31 16.46 -4.06
CA LEU A 68 -4.69 16.75 -4.45
C LEU A 68 -5.57 17.01 -3.21
N LEU A 69 -5.57 16.11 -2.24
CA LEU A 69 -6.35 16.29 -0.99
C LEU A 69 -5.94 17.57 -0.24
N ARG A 70 -4.64 17.89 -0.21
CA ARG A 70 -4.13 19.13 0.39
C ARG A 70 -4.63 20.37 -0.33
N SER A 71 -4.64 20.36 -1.67
CA SER A 71 -5.16 21.46 -2.49
C SER A 71 -6.65 21.73 -2.25
N LEU A 72 -7.42 20.67 -1.97
CA LEU A 72 -8.84 20.74 -1.63
C LEU A 72 -9.10 21.10 -0.16
N GLY A 73 -8.05 21.17 0.68
CA GLY A 73 -8.17 21.41 2.12
C GLY A 73 -8.77 20.23 2.89
N THR A 74 -8.76 19.04 2.31
CA THR A 74 -9.33 17.79 2.87
C THR A 74 -8.24 16.80 3.28
N SER A 75 -6.99 17.25 3.37
CA SER A 75 -5.86 16.41 3.81
C SER A 75 -6.15 15.73 5.15
N PRO A 76 -5.78 14.44 5.30
CA PRO A 76 -5.87 13.76 6.58
C PRO A 76 -4.95 14.40 7.63
N SER A 77 -5.10 13.97 8.89
CA SER A 77 -4.31 14.45 10.03
C SER A 77 -2.80 14.17 9.88
N VAL A 78 -2.44 13.14 9.11
CA VAL A 78 -1.08 12.83 8.68
C VAL A 78 -0.83 13.60 7.39
N ASP A 79 -0.28 14.81 7.49
CA ASP A 79 -0.06 15.71 6.36
C ASP A 79 1.42 15.78 5.97
N MET A 80 1.78 15.17 4.84
CA MET A 80 3.14 15.14 4.30
C MET A 80 3.39 16.17 3.21
N CYS A 81 4.58 16.76 3.19
CA CYS A 81 5.02 17.83 2.30
C CYS A 81 6.33 17.45 1.59
N VAL A 82 6.26 16.50 0.66
CA VAL A 82 7.44 16.07 -0.10
C VAL A 82 7.87 17.18 -1.07
N PRO A 83 9.14 17.62 -1.07
CA PRO A 83 9.61 18.63 -2.00
C PRO A 83 9.71 18.05 -3.41
N ASN A 84 9.39 18.85 -4.44
CA ASN A 84 9.51 18.47 -5.85
C ASN A 84 10.95 18.18 -6.31
N THR A 85 11.95 18.55 -5.51
CA THR A 85 13.36 18.24 -5.76
C THR A 85 13.81 16.91 -5.15
N ALA A 86 12.93 16.21 -4.41
CA ALA A 86 13.26 14.90 -3.84
C ALA A 86 13.49 13.87 -4.95
N LYS A 87 14.56 13.08 -4.82
CA LYS A 87 14.83 11.99 -5.76
C LYS A 87 13.92 10.81 -5.45
N THR A 88 13.35 10.17 -6.47
CA THR A 88 12.50 8.99 -6.30
C THR A 88 13.21 7.83 -5.60
N SER A 89 14.53 7.69 -5.80
CA SER A 89 15.37 6.71 -5.10
C SER A 89 15.41 6.94 -3.59
N ASP A 90 15.43 8.20 -3.16
CA ASP A 90 15.50 8.56 -1.74
C ASP A 90 14.14 8.31 -1.08
N LEU A 91 13.04 8.66 -1.77
CA LEU A 91 11.68 8.36 -1.34
C LEU A 91 11.44 6.85 -1.22
N GLN A 92 11.92 6.06 -2.19
CA GLN A 92 11.88 4.60 -2.12
C GLN A 92 12.65 4.08 -0.89
N ASN A 93 13.85 4.59 -0.62
CA ASN A 93 14.65 4.15 0.54
C ASN A 93 13.95 4.49 1.88
N ILE A 94 13.32 5.67 1.98
CA ILE A 94 12.56 6.07 3.16
C ILE A 94 11.39 5.10 3.40
N VAL A 95 10.60 4.84 2.35
CA VAL A 95 9.44 3.94 2.44
C VAL A 95 9.87 2.50 2.73
N LEU A 96 10.92 2.01 2.07
CA LEU A 96 11.48 0.68 2.33
C LEU A 96 11.87 0.54 3.80
N ALA A 97 12.67 1.48 4.33
CA ALA A 97 13.13 1.44 5.71
C ALA A 97 11.97 1.53 6.72
N TYR A 98 10.90 2.24 6.38
CA TYR A 98 9.69 2.27 7.21
C TYR A 98 8.95 0.93 7.20
N LEU A 99 8.70 0.36 6.03
CA LEU A 99 8.00 -0.92 5.88
C LEU A 99 8.76 -2.06 6.57
N GLU A 100 10.10 -2.10 6.46
CA GLU A 100 10.93 -3.11 7.15
C GLU A 100 10.80 -3.06 8.68
N LYS A 101 10.53 -1.89 9.25
CA LYS A 101 10.40 -1.70 10.70
C LYS A 101 8.97 -1.87 11.21
N ASN A 102 7.98 -1.88 10.31
CA ASN A 102 6.57 -1.76 10.64
C ASN A 102 5.72 -2.86 10.00
N ALA A 103 6.07 -4.14 10.27
CA ALA A 103 5.39 -5.31 9.74
C ALA A 103 3.88 -5.37 10.08
N GLN A 104 3.40 -4.61 11.06
CA GLN A 104 1.96 -4.47 11.32
C GLN A 104 1.18 -3.90 10.12
N HIS A 105 1.84 -3.27 9.15
CA HIS A 105 1.20 -2.75 7.93
C HIS A 105 1.11 -3.77 6.80
N ASP A 106 1.77 -4.92 6.93
CA ASP A 106 1.87 -5.95 5.89
C ASP A 106 0.53 -6.37 5.26
N PRO A 107 -0.53 -6.67 6.04
CA PRO A 107 -1.79 -7.14 5.46
C PRO A 107 -2.70 -6.01 4.95
N PHE A 108 -2.34 -4.75 5.18
CA PHE A 108 -3.19 -3.60 4.84
C PHE A 108 -2.75 -2.96 3.52
N SER A 109 -3.62 -2.11 2.96
CA SER A 109 -3.24 -1.23 1.84
C SER A 109 -1.96 -0.46 2.17
N ALA A 110 -1.05 -0.37 1.21
CA ALA A 110 0.26 0.24 1.43
C ALA A 110 0.20 1.78 1.51
N ALA A 111 -0.87 2.41 1.01
CA ALA A 111 -0.93 3.87 0.91
C ALA A 111 -0.79 4.59 2.27
N PRO A 112 -1.47 4.17 3.36
CA PRO A 112 -1.25 4.73 4.69
C PRO A 112 0.19 4.57 5.20
N ALA A 113 0.83 3.42 4.96
CA ALA A 113 2.21 3.20 5.38
C ALA A 113 3.20 4.11 4.62
N VAL A 114 2.98 4.32 3.31
CA VAL A 114 3.74 5.30 2.51
C VAL A 114 3.56 6.71 3.06
N ALA A 115 2.31 7.12 3.33
CA ALA A 115 2.02 8.45 3.86
C ALA A 115 2.68 8.68 5.23
N LEU A 116 2.63 7.68 6.12
CA LEU A 116 3.29 7.74 7.43
C LEU A 116 4.82 7.81 7.29
N ALA A 117 5.41 6.96 6.45
CA ALA A 117 6.86 6.96 6.20
C ALA A 117 7.36 8.32 5.73
N LEU A 118 6.66 8.92 4.77
CA LEU A 118 7.01 10.23 4.23
C LEU A 118 6.69 11.36 5.21
N PHE A 119 5.65 11.24 6.03
CA PHE A 119 5.34 12.20 7.09
C PHE A 119 6.41 12.26 8.18
N GLU A 120 7.04 11.13 8.53
CA GLU A 120 8.15 11.11 9.51
C GLU A 120 9.35 11.95 9.07
N VAL A 121 9.58 12.04 7.75
CA VAL A 121 10.72 12.79 7.18
C VAL A 121 10.33 14.18 6.69
N TYR A 122 9.12 14.31 6.13
CA TYR A 122 8.60 15.51 5.48
C TYR A 122 7.26 15.95 6.07
N PRO A 123 7.15 16.23 7.38
CA PRO A 123 5.90 16.71 7.94
C PRO A 123 5.58 18.11 7.40
N CYS A 124 4.33 18.34 7.02
CA CYS A 124 3.87 19.67 6.66
C CYS A 124 3.89 20.61 7.88
N PRO A 125 4.31 21.87 7.71
CA PRO A 125 4.17 22.87 8.77
C PRO A 125 2.71 23.04 9.15
N LYS A 126 2.38 22.92 10.44
CA LYS A 126 1.02 23.19 10.93
C LYS A 126 0.65 24.62 10.54
N LYS A 127 -0.42 24.79 9.75
CA LYS A 127 -0.97 26.12 9.47
C LYS A 127 -1.30 26.75 10.83
N LYS A 128 -0.65 27.87 11.18
CA LYS A 128 -1.05 28.68 12.34
C LYS A 128 -2.51 29.05 12.10
N THR A 129 -3.42 28.47 12.86
CA THR A 129 -4.82 28.86 12.84
C THR A 129 -4.88 30.32 13.22
N SER A 130 -5.06 31.20 12.24
CA SER A 130 -5.58 32.53 12.50
C SER A 130 -6.99 32.33 13.02
N GLN A 131 -7.12 32.14 14.34
CA GLN A 131 -8.35 32.32 15.08
C GLN A 131 -8.79 33.77 14.86
N LYS A 132 -9.41 34.07 13.71
CA LYS A 132 -10.32 35.19 13.60
C LYS A 132 -11.47 34.84 14.55
N LYS A 133 -11.35 35.33 15.79
CA LYS A 133 -12.47 35.58 16.69
C LYS A 133 -13.62 36.17 15.86
N LYS A 134 -14.58 35.35 15.45
CA LYS A 134 -15.92 35.83 15.14
C LYS A 134 -16.56 36.14 16.49
N LYS A 135 -16.27 37.33 17.02
CA LYS A 135 -17.17 38.02 17.95
C LYS A 135 -18.37 38.44 17.10
N LYS A 136 -19.51 37.80 17.29
CA LYS A 136 -20.81 38.40 17.04
C LYS A 136 -21.76 37.93 18.12
#